data_AF-J8LMV6-F1
#
_entry.id   AF-J8LMV6-F1
#
_cell.length_a   1.000
_cell.length_b   1.000
_cell.length_c   1.000
_cell.angle_alpha   90.00
_cell.angle_beta   90.00
_cell.angle_gamma   90.00
#
_symmetry.space_group_name_H-M   'P 1'
#
loop_
_entity.id
_entity.type
_entity.pdbx_description
1 polymer ?
#
loop_
_entity_poly.entity_id
_entity_poly.type
_entity_poly.pdbx_seq_one_letter_code
_entity_poly.pdbx_strand_id
1 'polypeptide(L)'
;MYGNHRYTPDSKELGAVKKDKAFSTDNNPYQTPPSEITGSTHPQVSTIKRKTNLAIIISDFLSDISRRLSNSKINNSSQNILKFLNEVFKRSKCSKENAILATFYFQKIYQFHTSSEASLPEFSHCSKRIFLCCLILSHKFLNDNTYSMKNWQIISGLHAKDLSLMERWCLGRLNYELAVPYSDLLLWETNTLMKKRPHTAGLTNAPEKRPRDPDHDCDLHSRKLLKSC
;
A
#
# COMPACT_ATOMS: atom_id res chain seq x y z
N MET A 1 49.64 -31.29 20.49
CA MET A 1 48.67 -32.34 20.84
C MET A 1 47.29 -31.67 20.88
N TYR A 2 46.54 -31.69 19.76
CA TYR A 2 45.29 -32.46 19.57
C TYR A 2 44.27 -32.18 20.69
N GLY A 3 43.06 -31.66 20.51
CA GLY A 3 42.16 -31.55 19.36
C GLY A 3 40.77 -31.93 19.88
N ASN A 4 39.83 -30.99 20.04
CA ASN A 4 38.46 -31.32 20.44
C ASN A 4 37.56 -31.38 19.22
N HIS A 5 37.40 -32.62 18.75
CA HIS A 5 36.53 -33.05 17.67
C HIS A 5 35.07 -33.12 18.14
N ARG A 6 34.14 -32.79 17.23
CA ARG A 6 32.70 -33.01 17.35
C ARG A 6 32.38 -34.50 17.55
N TYR A 7 31.36 -34.80 18.36
CA TYR A 7 30.44 -35.91 18.07
C TYR A 7 29.12 -35.76 18.82
N THR A 8 28.02 -35.72 18.08
CA THR A 8 26.63 -35.89 18.55
C THR A 8 26.16 -37.27 18.09
N PRO A 9 25.62 -38.14 18.96
CA PRO A 9 25.07 -39.41 18.54
C PRO A 9 23.63 -39.29 18.00
N ASP A 10 23.38 -40.11 16.98
CA ASP A 10 22.20 -40.30 16.14
C ASP A 10 21.04 -40.96 16.91
N SER A 11 19.81 -40.45 16.68
CA SER A 11 18.57 -41.02 17.20
C SER A 11 17.99 -42.02 16.19
N LYS A 12 18.36 -43.28 16.35
CA LYS A 12 17.61 -44.42 15.78
C LYS A 12 17.28 -45.38 16.89
N GLU A 13 16.05 -45.33 17.38
CA GLU A 13 15.36 -46.48 17.97
C GLU A 13 13.93 -46.09 18.36
N LEU A 14 12.96 -46.40 17.49
CA LEU A 14 11.60 -46.68 17.93
C LEU A 14 11.12 -47.91 17.17
N GLY A 15 11.20 -49.04 17.87
CA GLY A 15 10.72 -50.34 17.45
C GLY A 15 9.19 -50.42 17.42
N ALA A 16 8.71 -51.33 16.59
CA ALA A 16 7.31 -51.70 16.41
C ALA A 16 6.84 -52.66 17.51
N VAL A 17 5.58 -52.53 17.96
CA VAL A 17 4.79 -53.63 18.56
C VAL A 17 3.32 -53.52 18.12
N LYS A 18 2.73 -54.67 17.73
CA LYS A 18 1.34 -54.87 17.30
C LYS A 18 0.54 -55.64 18.40
N LYS A 19 -0.78 -55.33 18.47
CA LYS A 19 -1.96 -56.17 18.85
C LYS A 19 -2.03 -56.70 20.32
N ASP A 20 -3.17 -56.82 21.02
CA ASP A 20 -4.49 -57.37 20.66
C ASP A 20 -5.66 -56.91 21.61
N LYS A 21 -6.84 -57.51 21.40
CA LYS A 21 -8.25 -57.16 21.66
C LYS A 21 -8.89 -57.81 22.92
N ALA A 22 -9.86 -57.14 23.60
CA ALA A 22 -11.06 -57.70 24.30
C ALA A 22 -11.83 -56.59 25.08
N PHE A 23 -13.08 -56.21 24.75
CA PHE A 23 -14.40 -56.75 25.15
C PHE A 23 -15.06 -55.93 26.29
N SER A 24 -16.18 -55.24 26.01
CA SER A 24 -17.43 -55.26 26.80
C SER A 24 -18.45 -54.24 26.27
N THR A 25 -19.68 -54.73 26.14
CA THR A 25 -20.94 -54.07 25.77
C THR A 25 -21.43 -53.16 26.88
N ASP A 26 -21.91 -51.96 26.56
CA ASP A 26 -23.12 -51.44 27.19
C ASP A 26 -23.80 -50.30 26.42
N ASN A 27 -25.12 -50.24 26.62
CA ASN A 27 -26.14 -49.50 25.88
C ASN A 27 -25.96 -47.98 25.88
N ASN A 28 -26.14 -47.33 24.71
CA ASN A 28 -26.27 -45.86 24.62
C ASN A 28 -27.70 -45.48 24.17
N PRO A 29 -28.52 -44.84 25.03
CA PRO A 29 -29.96 -44.63 24.80
C PRO A 29 -30.32 -43.32 24.07
N TYR A 30 -29.42 -42.74 23.27
CA TYR A 30 -29.70 -41.48 22.56
C TYR A 30 -29.46 -41.62 21.05
N GLN A 31 -30.48 -42.13 20.37
CA GLN A 31 -30.65 -42.00 18.91
C GLN A 31 -31.35 -40.67 18.61
N THR A 32 -30.68 -39.81 17.84
CA THR A 32 -31.24 -38.53 17.35
C THR A 32 -32.13 -38.77 16.12
N PRO A 33 -33.35 -38.19 16.02
CA PRO A 33 -34.23 -38.40 14.87
C PRO A 33 -33.75 -37.63 13.61
N PRO A 34 -34.19 -38.01 12.39
CA PRO A 34 -33.80 -37.34 11.15
C PRO A 34 -34.49 -35.98 11.01
N SER A 35 -33.75 -34.94 10.66
CA SER A 35 -34.31 -33.61 10.42
C SER A 35 -35.02 -33.52 9.06
N GLU A 36 -36.28 -33.09 9.08
CA GLU A 36 -37.11 -32.80 7.92
C GLU A 36 -36.61 -31.58 7.13
N ILE A 37 -36.63 -31.70 5.80
CA ILE A 37 -36.32 -30.62 4.85
C ILE A 37 -37.60 -29.82 4.64
N THR A 38 -37.69 -28.62 5.20
CA THR A 38 -38.71 -27.63 4.82
C THR A 38 -38.03 -26.44 4.15
N GLY A 39 -38.29 -26.29 2.84
CA GLY A 39 -37.85 -25.16 2.06
C GLY A 39 -38.62 -23.90 2.45
N SER A 40 -37.89 -22.82 2.71
CA SER A 40 -38.44 -21.47 2.63
C SER A 40 -37.53 -20.63 1.74
N THR A 41 -38.08 -20.27 0.58
CA THR A 41 -37.48 -19.36 -0.39
C THR A 41 -37.70 -17.93 0.10
N HIS A 42 -36.68 -17.34 0.73
CA HIS A 42 -36.61 -15.89 0.94
C HIS A 42 -35.68 -15.26 -0.10
N PRO A 43 -36.09 -14.18 -0.80
CA PRO A 43 -35.20 -13.45 -1.70
C PRO A 43 -34.12 -12.73 -0.87
N GLN A 44 -32.92 -13.31 -0.83
CA GLN A 44 -31.73 -12.66 -0.30
C GLN A 44 -31.30 -11.57 -1.29
N VAL A 45 -31.68 -10.32 -1.00
CA VAL A 45 -31.06 -9.14 -1.62
C VAL A 45 -29.62 -9.09 -1.10
N SER A 46 -28.71 -9.71 -1.85
CA SER A 46 -27.28 -9.74 -1.59
C SER A 46 -26.72 -8.34 -1.76
N THR A 47 -26.77 -7.56 -0.69
CA THR A 47 -26.05 -6.30 -0.62
C THR A 47 -24.57 -6.65 -0.54
N ILE A 48 -23.91 -6.75 -1.70
CA ILE A 48 -22.46 -6.94 -1.81
C ILE A 48 -21.80 -5.70 -1.22
N LYS A 49 -21.58 -5.70 0.11
CA LYS A 49 -20.64 -4.79 0.75
C LYS A 49 -19.26 -5.18 0.22
N ARG A 50 -18.84 -4.52 -0.86
CA ARG A 50 -17.50 -4.64 -1.42
C ARG A 50 -16.52 -4.28 -0.31
N LYS A 51 -15.90 -5.26 0.36
CA LYS A 51 -14.80 -5.01 1.30
C LYS A 51 -13.73 -4.24 0.53
N THR A 52 -13.55 -2.97 0.85
CA THR A 52 -12.49 -2.15 0.26
C THR A 52 -11.16 -2.76 0.66
N ASN A 53 -10.34 -3.13 -0.34
CA ASN A 53 -9.02 -3.67 -0.10
C ASN A 53 -8.11 -2.53 0.40
N LEU A 54 -7.49 -2.70 1.58
CA LEU A 54 -6.57 -1.72 2.17
C LEU A 54 -5.47 -1.28 1.20
N ALA A 55 -5.00 -2.19 0.33
CA ALA A 55 -4.00 -1.87 -0.69
C ALA A 55 -4.47 -0.81 -1.69
N ILE A 56 -5.77 -0.76 -2.02
CA ILE A 56 -6.35 0.25 -2.91
C ILE A 56 -6.34 1.62 -2.23
N ILE A 57 -6.75 1.67 -0.96
CA ILE A 57 -6.77 2.92 -0.19
C ILE A 57 -5.35 3.47 -0.06
N ILE A 58 -4.39 2.61 0.29
CA ILE A 58 -2.98 3.00 0.39
C ILE A 58 -2.45 3.42 -0.98
N SER A 59 -2.76 2.72 -2.08
CA SER A 59 -2.21 3.09 -3.39
C SER A 59 -2.68 4.46 -3.86
N ASP A 60 -3.95 4.80 -3.66
CA ASP A 60 -4.49 6.13 -3.96
C ASP A 60 -3.80 7.19 -3.09
N PHE A 61 -3.72 6.94 -1.78
CA PHE A 61 -3.08 7.85 -0.83
C PHE A 61 -1.62 8.15 -1.18
N LEU A 62 -0.82 7.12 -1.47
CA LEU A 62 0.59 7.27 -1.86
C LEU A 62 0.73 8.01 -3.20
N SER A 63 -0.13 7.72 -4.17
CA SER A 63 -0.12 8.37 -5.48
C SER A 63 -0.33 9.88 -5.34
N ASP A 64 -1.21 10.30 -4.44
CA ASP A 64 -1.48 11.72 -4.23
C ASP A 64 -0.35 12.49 -3.57
N ILE A 65 0.26 11.91 -2.53
CA ILE A 65 1.41 12.52 -1.86
C ILE A 65 2.59 12.65 -2.84
N SER A 66 2.84 11.60 -3.63
CA SER A 66 3.99 11.53 -4.54
C SER A 66 3.73 12.08 -5.94
N ARG A 67 2.55 12.67 -6.19
CA ARG A 67 2.15 13.14 -7.53
C ARG A 67 3.16 14.11 -8.12
N ARG A 68 3.61 15.08 -7.32
CA ARG A 68 4.58 16.13 -7.71
C ARG A 68 5.97 15.59 -8.02
N LEU A 69 6.29 14.39 -7.53
CA LEU A 69 7.59 13.73 -7.73
C LEU A 69 7.61 12.85 -8.99
N SER A 70 6.45 12.65 -9.62
CA SER A 70 6.35 11.84 -10.83
C SER A 70 7.02 12.55 -12.01
N ASN A 71 7.67 11.79 -12.87
CA ASN A 71 8.34 12.30 -14.07
C ASN A 71 8.29 11.25 -15.19
N SER A 72 8.89 11.54 -16.34
CA SER A 72 8.87 10.64 -17.50
C SER A 72 9.45 9.24 -17.24
N LYS A 73 10.37 9.11 -16.27
CA LYS A 73 10.97 7.83 -15.87
C LYS A 73 10.23 7.15 -14.71
N ILE A 74 9.62 7.94 -13.81
CA ILE A 74 9.01 7.46 -12.56
C ILE A 74 7.50 7.72 -12.58
N ASN A 75 6.74 6.64 -12.75
CA ASN A 75 5.29 6.65 -12.73
C ASN A 75 4.74 6.27 -11.34
N ASN A 76 4.27 7.26 -10.58
CA ASN A 76 3.60 7.06 -9.30
C ASN A 76 2.06 7.00 -9.43
N SER A 77 1.53 6.44 -10.52
CA SER A 77 0.08 6.22 -10.63
C SER A 77 -0.40 5.19 -9.60
N SER A 78 -1.62 5.40 -9.09
CA SER A 78 -2.24 4.50 -8.12
C SER A 78 -2.26 3.05 -8.61
N GLN A 79 -2.55 2.79 -9.90
CA GLN A 79 -2.58 1.42 -10.44
C GLN A 79 -1.20 0.75 -10.41
N ASN A 80 -0.11 1.49 -10.65
CA ASN A 80 1.24 0.95 -10.60
C ASN A 80 1.64 0.62 -9.16
N ILE A 81 1.32 1.51 -8.23
CA ILE A 81 1.55 1.34 -6.80
C ILE A 81 0.74 0.15 -6.28
N LEU A 82 -0.54 0.04 -6.62
CA LEU A 82 -1.43 -1.05 -6.20
C LEU A 82 -0.89 -2.43 -6.60
N LYS A 83 -0.41 -2.59 -7.84
CA LYS A 83 0.21 -3.84 -8.28
C LYS A 83 1.41 -4.20 -7.41
N PHE A 84 2.27 -3.22 -7.12
CA PHE A 84 3.41 -3.40 -6.23
C PHE A 84 2.97 -3.75 -4.80
N LEU A 85 1.96 -3.06 -4.24
CA LEU A 85 1.45 -3.30 -2.90
C LEU A 85 0.91 -4.72 -2.72
N ASN A 86 0.12 -5.20 -3.68
CA ASN A 86 -0.43 -6.57 -3.64
C ASN A 86 0.69 -7.63 -3.60
N GLU A 87 1.75 -7.43 -4.38
CA GLU A 87 2.90 -8.35 -4.38
C GLU A 87 3.71 -8.28 -3.09
N VAL A 88 4.09 -7.08 -2.66
CA VAL A 88 4.96 -6.92 -1.48
C VAL A 88 4.24 -7.35 -0.20
N PHE A 89 2.96 -6.99 -0.02
CA PHE A 89 2.19 -7.38 1.15
C PHE A 89 2.02 -8.90 1.25
N LYS A 90 1.77 -9.56 0.13
CA LYS A 90 1.66 -11.02 0.07
C LYS A 90 3.00 -11.69 0.43
N ARG A 91 4.11 -11.22 -0.14
CA ARG A 91 5.44 -11.84 0.04
C ARG A 91 6.06 -11.55 1.40
N SER A 92 5.78 -10.39 2.00
CA SER A 92 6.30 -10.02 3.32
C SER A 92 5.38 -10.40 4.47
N LYS A 93 4.26 -11.11 4.21
CA LYS A 93 3.24 -11.42 5.22
C LYS A 93 2.81 -10.16 6.00
N CYS A 94 2.57 -9.07 5.27
CA CYS A 94 2.28 -7.76 5.86
C CYS A 94 0.95 -7.80 6.62
N SER A 95 0.98 -7.40 7.90
CA SER A 95 -0.25 -7.19 8.69
C SER A 95 -0.88 -5.82 8.40
N LYS A 96 -2.12 -5.63 8.84
CA LYS A 96 -2.82 -4.34 8.72
C LYS A 96 -2.04 -3.22 9.42
N GLU A 97 -1.55 -3.49 10.62
CA GLU A 97 -0.79 -2.56 11.46
C GLU A 97 0.50 -2.14 10.76
N ASN A 98 1.21 -3.10 10.14
CA ASN A 98 2.41 -2.80 9.37
C ASN A 98 2.12 -1.90 8.17
N ALA A 99 1.05 -2.18 7.43
CA ALA A 99 0.67 -1.38 6.28
C ALA A 99 0.30 0.07 6.68
N ILE A 100 -0.43 0.24 7.78
CA ILE A 100 -0.86 1.57 8.27
C ILE A 100 0.33 2.37 8.78
N LEU A 101 1.17 1.78 9.63
CA LEU A 101 2.35 2.44 10.18
C LEU A 101 3.33 2.83 9.06
N ALA A 102 3.54 1.95 8.08
CA ALA A 102 4.34 2.27 6.90
C ALA A 102 3.76 3.45 6.09
N THR A 103 2.43 3.50 5.95
CA THR A 103 1.75 4.61 5.25
C THR A 103 1.88 5.92 6.03
N PHE A 104 1.82 5.87 7.37
CA PHE A 104 2.06 7.02 8.24
C PHE A 104 3.49 7.54 8.10
N TYR A 105 4.51 6.66 8.14
CA TYR A 105 5.90 7.05 7.91
C TYR A 105 6.11 7.67 6.54
N PHE A 106 5.50 7.11 5.50
CA PHE A 106 5.56 7.67 4.15
C PHE A 106 5.02 9.11 4.13
N GLN A 107 3.86 9.35 4.74
CA GLN A 107 3.30 10.68 4.87
C GLN A 107 4.28 11.62 5.60
N LYS A 108 4.83 11.21 6.76
CA LYS A 108 5.80 12.02 7.50
C LYS A 108 6.99 12.41 6.65
N ILE A 109 7.61 11.47 5.92
CA ILE A 109 8.79 11.73 5.07
C ILE A 109 8.52 12.84 4.06
N TYR A 110 7.32 12.91 3.47
CA TYR A 110 6.98 13.92 2.47
C TYR A 110 6.29 15.17 3.03
N GLN A 111 5.86 15.18 4.29
CA GLN A 111 5.25 16.35 4.94
C GLN A 111 6.28 17.40 5.35
N PHE A 112 7.50 16.99 5.72
CA PHE A 112 8.57 17.91 6.13
C PHE A 112 9.24 18.66 4.95
N HIS A 113 8.57 18.76 3.80
CA HIS A 113 9.05 19.49 2.63
C HIS A 113 8.77 20.99 2.72
N THR A 114 9.60 21.70 3.46
CA THR A 114 9.78 23.16 3.31
C THR A 114 10.96 23.51 2.39
N SER A 115 11.78 22.53 2.01
CA SER A 115 12.98 22.74 1.16
C SER A 115 12.78 22.18 -0.25
N SER A 116 13.25 22.94 -1.23
CA SER A 116 13.16 22.71 -2.68
C SER A 116 13.38 21.24 -3.07
N GLU A 117 12.47 20.72 -3.91
CA GLU A 117 12.48 19.39 -4.55
C GLU A 117 13.85 19.03 -5.18
N ALA A 118 14.64 20.03 -5.57
CA ALA A 118 15.96 19.85 -6.15
C ALA A 118 17.00 19.18 -5.21
N SER A 119 16.74 19.14 -3.90
CA SER A 119 17.64 18.54 -2.91
C SER A 119 17.39 17.05 -2.64
N LEU A 120 16.31 16.49 -3.21
CA LEU A 120 15.98 15.08 -2.99
C LEU A 120 16.83 14.14 -3.86
N PRO A 121 17.26 13.00 -3.31
CA PRO A 121 17.89 11.97 -4.12
C PRO A 121 16.88 11.36 -5.11
N GLU A 122 17.33 11.00 -6.31
CA GLU A 122 16.46 10.49 -7.38
C GLU A 122 15.61 9.28 -6.94
N PHE A 123 16.15 8.40 -6.10
CA PHE A 123 15.41 7.23 -5.61
C PHE A 123 14.17 7.60 -4.79
N SER A 124 14.15 8.77 -4.13
CA SER A 124 13.03 9.20 -3.30
C SER A 124 11.86 9.75 -4.12
N HIS A 125 12.04 9.93 -5.42
CA HIS A 125 10.93 10.27 -6.31
C HIS A 125 10.05 9.05 -6.60
N CYS A 126 10.57 7.84 -6.41
CA CYS A 126 9.83 6.60 -6.60
C CYS A 126 9.09 6.21 -5.32
N SER A 127 7.77 6.44 -5.31
CA SER A 127 6.88 6.11 -4.18
C SER A 127 7.01 4.66 -3.73
N LYS A 128 7.14 3.71 -4.66
CA LYS A 128 7.31 2.29 -4.36
C LYS A 128 8.57 2.01 -3.54
N ARG A 129 9.69 2.68 -3.86
CA ARG A 129 10.97 2.51 -3.13
C ARG A 129 10.87 3.08 -1.72
N ILE A 130 10.31 4.28 -1.58
CA ILE A 130 10.15 4.90 -0.26
C ILE A 130 9.13 4.15 0.60
N PHE A 131 8.02 3.72 0.02
CA PHE A 131 7.05 2.90 0.73
C PHE A 131 7.63 1.55 1.15
N LEU A 132 8.43 0.89 0.30
CA LEU A 132 9.14 -0.33 0.67
C LEU A 132 10.03 -0.12 1.90
N CYS A 133 10.76 0.99 1.95
CA CYS A 133 11.61 1.31 3.10
C CYS A 133 10.78 1.60 4.35
N CYS A 134 9.67 2.33 4.23
CA CYS A 134 8.73 2.54 5.34
C CYS A 134 8.14 1.23 5.85
N LEU A 135 7.85 0.29 4.94
CA LEU A 135 7.35 -1.04 5.29
C LEU A 135 8.42 -1.87 6.01
N ILE A 136 9.66 -1.84 5.55
CA ILE A 136 10.81 -2.45 6.25
C ILE A 136 10.92 -1.90 7.68
N LEU A 137 10.87 -0.57 7.84
CA LEU A 137 10.95 0.07 9.15
C LEU A 137 9.81 -0.34 10.06
N SER A 138 8.58 -0.35 9.54
CA SER A 138 7.42 -0.83 10.30
C SER A 138 7.59 -2.28 10.74
N HIS A 139 8.07 -3.16 9.85
CA HIS A 139 8.29 -4.56 10.19
C HIS A 139 9.35 -4.74 11.27
N LYS A 140 10.43 -3.94 11.25
CA LYS A 140 11.47 -3.95 12.28
C LYS A 140 10.99 -3.36 13.61
N PHE A 141 10.05 -2.42 13.57
CA PHE A 141 9.56 -1.74 14.76
C PHE A 141 8.48 -2.55 15.51
N LEU A 142 7.57 -3.19 14.78
CA LEU A 142 6.41 -3.88 15.37
C LEU A 142 6.63 -5.36 15.69
N ASN A 143 7.61 -6.02 15.06
CA ASN A 143 7.79 -7.46 15.20
C ASN A 143 9.15 -7.78 15.86
N ASP A 144 9.15 -8.67 16.86
CA ASP A 144 10.38 -9.17 17.49
C ASP A 144 11.29 -9.90 16.49
N ASN A 145 10.68 -10.60 15.55
CA ASN A 145 11.35 -11.29 14.46
C ASN A 145 11.03 -10.61 13.12
N THR A 146 12.06 -10.11 12.46
CA THR A 146 11.93 -9.37 11.20
C THR A 146 12.87 -9.94 10.14
N TYR A 147 12.53 -9.69 8.87
CA TYR A 147 13.33 -10.14 7.74
C TYR A 147 14.67 -9.39 7.67
N SER A 148 15.75 -10.14 7.42
CA SER A 148 17.04 -9.54 7.11
C SER A 148 16.99 -8.77 5.78
N MET A 149 17.96 -7.89 5.53
CA MET A 149 18.07 -7.20 4.24
C MET A 149 18.24 -8.15 3.05
N LYS A 150 18.87 -9.32 3.25
CA LYS A 150 18.96 -10.37 2.22
C LYS A 150 17.58 -10.95 1.88
N ASN A 151 16.72 -11.13 2.88
CA ASN A 151 15.35 -11.58 2.66
C ASN A 151 14.52 -10.50 1.95
N TRP A 152 14.67 -9.23 2.33
CA TRP A 152 14.01 -8.12 1.64
C TRP A 152 14.48 -7.94 0.20
N GLN A 153 15.74 -8.26 -0.10
CA GLN A 153 16.23 -8.34 -1.48
C GLN A 153 15.49 -9.40 -2.29
N ILE A 154 15.24 -10.59 -1.73
CA ILE A 154 14.46 -11.63 -2.40
C ILE A 154 12.99 -11.20 -2.60
N ILE A 155 12.39 -10.55 -1.59
CA ILE A 155 10.99 -10.10 -1.65
C ILE A 155 10.80 -9.01 -2.72
N SER A 156 11.69 -8.02 -2.76
CA SER A 156 11.56 -6.82 -3.59
C SER A 156 12.29 -6.87 -4.94
N GLY A 157 13.29 -7.74 -5.07
CA GLY A 157 14.22 -7.77 -6.20
C GLY A 157 15.28 -6.66 -6.19
N LEU A 158 15.36 -5.82 -5.15
CA LEU A 158 16.36 -4.76 -5.02
C LEU A 158 17.58 -5.25 -4.23
N HIS A 159 18.77 -4.76 -4.57
CA HIS A 159 19.99 -5.18 -3.90
C HIS A 159 19.99 -4.75 -2.42
N ALA A 160 20.43 -5.62 -1.53
CA ALA A 160 20.39 -5.40 -0.08
C ALA A 160 21.17 -4.16 0.36
N LYS A 161 22.26 -3.82 -0.35
CA LYS A 161 23.04 -2.59 -0.10
C LYS A 161 22.20 -1.34 -0.40
N ASP A 162 21.43 -1.33 -1.48
CA ASP A 162 20.58 -0.20 -1.85
C ASP A 162 19.41 -0.06 -0.89
N LEU A 163 18.80 -1.18 -0.50
CA LEU A 163 17.76 -1.21 0.54
C LEU A 163 18.28 -0.62 1.85
N SER A 164 19.48 -1.02 2.27
CA SER A 164 20.11 -0.52 3.51
C SER A 164 20.46 0.98 3.41
N LEU A 165 20.82 1.47 2.23
CA LEU A 165 21.07 2.89 1.98
C LEU A 165 19.77 3.70 2.09
N MET A 166 18.73 3.28 1.36
CA MET A 166 17.43 3.95 1.36
C MET A 166 16.75 3.88 2.74
N GLU A 167 16.92 2.77 3.48
CA GLU A 167 16.45 2.62 4.85
C GLU A 167 17.08 3.68 5.77
N ARG A 168 18.41 3.81 5.76
CA ARG A 168 19.11 4.83 6.57
C ARG A 168 18.69 6.24 6.21
N TRP A 169 18.47 6.51 4.93
CA TRP A 169 17.94 7.79 4.49
C TRP A 169 16.53 8.05 5.04
N CYS A 170 15.63 7.07 4.98
CA CYS A 170 14.27 7.20 5.53
C CYS A 170 14.30 7.42 7.06
N LEU A 171 15.16 6.71 7.78
CA LEU A 171 15.36 6.93 9.22
C LEU A 171 15.80 8.36 9.54
N GLY A 172 16.76 8.88 8.78
CA GLY A 172 17.19 10.28 8.91
C GLY A 172 16.05 11.26 8.65
N ARG A 173 15.20 11.01 7.65
CA ARG A 173 14.02 11.84 7.36
C ARG A 173 12.93 11.76 8.43
N LEU A 174 12.87 10.65 9.16
CA LEU A 174 11.97 10.46 10.30
C LEU A 174 12.59 10.92 11.63
N ASN A 175 13.81 11.48 11.63
CA ASN A 175 14.57 11.80 12.83
C ASN A 175 14.68 10.63 13.83
N TYR A 176 14.64 9.39 13.34
CA TYR A 176 14.55 8.17 14.16
C TYR A 176 13.33 8.12 15.13
N GLU A 177 12.34 9.01 14.98
CA GLU A 177 11.12 9.07 15.79
C GLU A 177 10.04 8.13 15.24
N LEU A 178 10.27 6.82 15.44
CA LEU A 178 9.38 5.75 14.98
C LEU A 178 8.22 5.46 15.95
N ALA A 179 8.39 5.75 17.24
CA ALA A 179 7.35 5.48 18.23
C ALA A 179 6.13 6.38 18.01
N VAL A 180 4.98 5.75 17.77
CA VAL A 180 3.69 6.43 17.63
C VAL A 180 2.69 5.74 18.57
N PRO A 181 2.03 6.47 19.48
CA PRO A 181 0.99 5.91 20.32
C PRO A 181 -0.11 5.27 19.47
N TYR A 182 -0.62 4.10 19.89
CA TYR A 182 -1.64 3.38 19.15
C TYR A 182 -2.92 4.22 18.93
N SER A 183 -3.32 5.01 19.94
CA SER A 183 -4.44 5.94 19.87
C SER A 183 -4.28 6.95 18.72
N ASP A 184 -3.07 7.50 18.59
CA ASP A 184 -2.76 8.55 17.62
C ASP A 184 -2.73 7.97 16.21
N LEU A 185 -2.15 6.77 16.06
CA LEU A 185 -2.12 6.07 14.79
C LEU A 185 -3.54 5.68 14.33
N LEU A 186 -4.39 5.20 15.24
CA LEU A 186 -5.78 4.84 14.95
C LEU A 186 -6.63 6.08 14.59
N LEU A 187 -6.46 7.17 15.31
CA LEU A 187 -7.10 8.44 15.02
C LEU A 187 -6.66 8.97 13.64
N TRP A 188 -5.37 8.88 13.34
CA TRP A 188 -4.83 9.25 12.04
C TRP A 188 -5.36 8.34 10.91
N GLU A 189 -5.40 7.02 11.10
CA GLU A 189 -5.97 6.06 10.14
C GLU A 189 -7.40 6.47 9.78
N THR A 190 -8.22 6.75 10.79
CA THR A 190 -9.63 7.10 10.62
C THR A 190 -9.81 8.45 9.92
N ASN A 191 -9.08 9.47 10.38
CA ASN A 191 -9.30 10.85 9.93
C ASN A 191 -8.59 11.18 8.61
N THR A 192 -7.51 10.48 8.28
CA THR A 192 -6.64 10.81 7.15
C THR A 192 -6.68 9.73 6.07
N LEU A 193 -6.39 8.48 6.43
CA LEU A 193 -6.27 7.39 5.45
C LEU A 193 -7.64 6.91 4.94
N MET A 194 -8.61 6.76 5.84
CA MET A 194 -9.94 6.22 5.53
C MET A 194 -10.94 7.27 5.07
N LYS A 195 -10.61 8.56 5.20
CA LYS A 195 -11.52 9.65 4.82
C LYS A 195 -11.75 9.63 3.32
N LYS A 196 -12.96 9.22 2.90
CA LYS A 196 -13.39 9.33 1.50
C LYS A 196 -13.22 10.78 1.07
N ARG A 197 -12.39 11.01 0.06
CA ARG A 197 -12.34 12.34 -0.55
C ARG A 197 -13.68 12.58 -1.25
N PRO A 198 -14.25 13.79 -1.15
CA PRO A 198 -15.38 14.13 -1.98
C PRO A 198 -14.96 13.92 -3.44
N HIS A 199 -15.70 13.07 -4.15
CA HIS A 199 -15.59 13.01 -5.60
C HIS A 199 -15.86 14.43 -6.11
N THR A 200 -14.82 15.17 -6.48
CA THR A 200 -14.97 16.25 -7.44
C THR A 200 -15.34 15.57 -8.74
N ALA A 201 -16.64 15.30 -8.92
CA ALA A 201 -17.21 15.08 -10.22
C ALA A 201 -16.72 16.23 -11.10
N GLY A 202 -15.97 15.90 -12.14
CA GLY A 202 -15.44 16.89 -13.06
C GLY A 202 -16.57 17.76 -13.55
N LEU A 203 -16.48 19.07 -13.30
CA LEU A 203 -17.07 20.04 -14.19
C LEU A 203 -16.40 19.79 -15.54
N THR A 204 -17.13 19.11 -16.41
CA THR A 204 -16.82 18.97 -17.82
C THR A 204 -16.57 20.37 -18.35
N ASN A 205 -15.35 20.66 -18.79
CA ASN A 205 -15.08 21.80 -19.65
C ASN A 205 -15.92 21.60 -20.91
N ALA A 206 -17.11 22.21 -20.94
CA ALA A 206 -17.85 22.43 -22.16
C ALA A 206 -16.99 23.34 -23.05
N PRO A 207 -16.88 23.06 -24.36
CA PRO A 207 -16.11 23.91 -25.25
C PRO A 207 -16.80 25.28 -25.31
N GLU A 208 -16.07 26.30 -24.88
CA GLU A 208 -16.45 27.70 -24.96
C GLU A 208 -16.75 28.04 -26.43
N LYS A 209 -18.03 28.25 -26.74
CA LYS A 209 -18.46 28.75 -28.04
C LYS A 209 -17.88 30.16 -28.18
N ARG A 210 -16.97 30.32 -29.15
CA ARG A 210 -16.45 31.62 -29.59
C ARG A 210 -17.62 32.62 -29.77
N PRO A 211 -17.50 33.87 -29.29
CA PRO A 211 -18.48 34.90 -29.57
C PRO A 211 -18.58 35.12 -31.08
N ARG A 212 -19.81 35.20 -31.58
CA ARG A 212 -20.13 35.59 -32.96
C ARG A 212 -19.94 37.11 -33.04
N ASP A 213 -19.01 37.55 -33.88
CA ASP A 213 -18.77 38.95 -34.20
C ASP A 213 -20.04 39.53 -34.89
N PRO A 214 -20.58 40.68 -34.45
CA PRO A 214 -21.60 41.37 -35.21
C PRO A 214 -20.95 42.18 -36.33
N ASP A 215 -21.30 41.82 -37.57
CA ASP A 215 -20.96 42.56 -38.79
C ASP A 215 -21.26 44.06 -38.61
N HIS A 216 -20.23 44.90 -38.73
CA HIS A 216 -20.36 46.34 -38.83
C HIS A 216 -20.03 46.77 -40.26
N ASP A 217 -21.05 46.71 -41.11
CA ASP A 217 -21.13 47.53 -42.31
C ASP A 217 -21.33 48.99 -41.88
N CYS A 218 -20.35 49.85 -42.14
CA CYS A 218 -20.64 51.26 -42.34
C CYS A 218 -19.66 51.86 -43.33
N ASP A 219 -20.18 52.01 -44.54
CA ASP A 219 -19.59 52.64 -45.70
C ASP A 219 -19.59 54.18 -45.58
N LEU A 220 -18.70 54.81 -46.35
CA LEU A 220 -18.74 56.20 -46.86
C LEU A 220 -18.54 57.38 -45.87
N HIS A 221 -17.45 58.15 -46.01
CA HIS A 221 -17.21 59.12 -47.10
C HIS A 221 -16.17 60.21 -46.70
N SER A 222 -15.20 60.42 -47.59
CA SER A 222 -14.64 61.72 -48.02
C SER A 222 -13.82 62.62 -47.07
N ARG A 223 -12.56 62.86 -47.47
CA ARG A 223 -12.03 64.09 -48.14
C ARG A 223 -10.49 64.04 -48.09
N LYS A 224 -9.80 63.88 -49.23
CA LYS A 224 -9.25 64.93 -50.11
C LYS A 224 -7.95 65.58 -49.61
N LEU A 225 -6.97 65.64 -50.55
CA LEU A 225 -5.84 66.58 -50.72
C LEU A 225 -4.46 66.10 -50.21
N LEU A 226 -3.53 65.79 -51.14
CA LEU A 226 -2.34 66.59 -51.58
C LEU A 226 -1.16 66.48 -50.59
N LYS A 227 0.13 66.28 -50.92
CA LYS A 227 1.02 66.47 -52.09
C LYS A 227 2.29 65.62 -51.83
N SER A 228 2.83 64.90 -52.81
CA SER A 228 4.06 65.24 -53.55
C SER A 228 5.33 65.42 -52.70
N CYS A 229 6.27 64.47 -52.80
CA CYS A 229 7.58 64.63 -53.45
C CYS A 229 8.16 63.25 -53.74
#